data_AF-A0A2G5TDV7-F1
#
_entry.id   AF-A0A2G5TDV7-F1
#
_cell.length_a   1.000
_cell.length_b   1.000
_cell.length_c   1.000
_cell.angle_alpha   90.00
_cell.angle_beta   90.00
_cell.angle_gamma   90.00
#
_symmetry.space_group_name_H-M   'P 1'
#
loop_
_entity.id
_entity.type
_entity.pdbx_description
1 polymer ?
#
loop_
_entity_poly.entity_id
_entity_poly.type
_entity_poly.pdbx_seq_one_letter_code
_entity_poly.pdbx_strand_id
1 'polypeptide(L)'
;MIWPLVFGFMGAAVVLYLGAIDSYSRDYFRYSCKPAHRTFYFRDVMLEQYELNMNKVSGFSVVAYDQDEKLRWSAVAFCFGVIFLMEIQFAIVGYCGFQMHFKMNDLLRNVSEAHRRLQIQFFKSLVLQITSPTLTFYIPAVAIMLVPFFNLKLSIPSGLIVCSFSVYPPLDSLILMLIVSDYRNAIRGIFKQPSSVFGSKVSTGLAVPRAMMENAWN
;
A
#
# COMPACT_ATOMS: atom_id res chain seq x y z
N MET A 1 3.53 4.25 -20.78
CA MET A 1 2.57 3.51 -19.92
C MET A 1 2.98 2.06 -19.59
N ILE A 2 4.07 1.51 -20.16
CA ILE A 2 4.49 0.09 -19.96
C ILE A 2 5.23 -0.20 -18.64
N TRP A 3 5.88 0.80 -18.05
CA TRP A 3 6.74 0.62 -16.87
C TRP A 3 6.10 -0.09 -15.67
N PRO A 4 4.85 0.21 -15.26
CA PRO A 4 4.22 -0.50 -14.14
C PRO A 4 4.05 -2.00 -14.41
N LEU A 5 3.76 -2.40 -15.65
CA LEU A 5 3.64 -3.81 -16.03
C LEU A 5 4.99 -4.52 -16.00
N VAL A 6 6.05 -3.85 -16.45
CA VAL A 6 7.42 -4.40 -16.42
C VAL A 6 7.88 -4.57 -14.98
N PHE A 7 7.70 -3.57 -14.11
CA PHE A 7 8.03 -3.69 -12.69
C PHE A 7 7.16 -4.72 -11.98
N GLY A 8 5.88 -4.82 -12.33
CA GLY A 8 4.99 -5.86 -11.82
C GLY A 8 5.47 -7.27 -12.20
N PHE A 9 5.86 -7.48 -13.45
CA PHE A 9 6.38 -8.77 -13.92
C PHE A 9 7.74 -9.09 -13.30
N MET A 10 8.64 -8.11 -13.19
CA MET A 10 9.94 -8.29 -12.52
C MET A 10 9.77 -8.61 -11.04
N GLY A 11 8.88 -7.90 -10.34
CA GLY A 11 8.56 -8.18 -8.94
C GLY A 11 7.95 -9.57 -8.76
N ALA A 12 6.99 -9.93 -9.61
CA ALA A 12 6.41 -11.28 -9.62
C ALA A 12 7.47 -12.34 -9.90
N ALA A 13 8.40 -12.12 -10.84
CA ALA A 13 9.51 -13.02 -11.10
C ALA A 13 10.44 -13.15 -9.89
N VAL A 14 10.82 -12.06 -9.23
CA VAL A 14 11.64 -12.11 -8.01
C VAL A 14 10.94 -12.93 -6.92
N VAL A 15 9.64 -12.71 -6.71
CA VAL A 15 8.86 -13.48 -5.73
C VAL A 15 8.72 -14.95 -6.13
N LEU A 16 8.47 -15.25 -7.40
CA LEU A 16 8.24 -16.62 -7.87
C LEU A 16 9.53 -17.43 -8.04
N TYR A 17 10.66 -16.82 -8.37
CA TYR A 17 11.92 -17.52 -8.59
C TYR A 17 12.83 -17.50 -7.36
N LEU A 18 12.97 -16.35 -6.69
CA LEU A 18 13.84 -16.22 -5.51
C LEU A 18 13.08 -16.45 -4.20
N GLY A 19 11.79 -16.10 -4.17
CA GLY A 19 10.89 -16.34 -3.05
C GLY A 19 10.11 -17.65 -3.13
N ALA A 20 10.39 -18.51 -4.13
CA ALA A 20 9.79 -19.84 -4.23
C ALA A 20 9.99 -20.59 -2.92
N ILE A 21 8.90 -21.15 -2.38
CA ILE A 21 8.97 -21.96 -1.16
C ILE A 21 9.74 -23.24 -1.50
N ASP A 22 11.02 -23.27 -1.10
CA ASP A 22 11.84 -24.46 -1.28
C ASP A 22 11.36 -25.60 -0.38
N SER A 23 11.82 -26.82 -0.65
CA SER A 23 11.48 -28.00 0.17
C SER A 23 11.79 -27.75 1.64
N TYR A 24 12.92 -27.11 1.94
CA TYR A 24 13.33 -26.79 3.31
C TYR A 24 12.35 -25.85 4.03
N SER A 25 11.91 -24.75 3.40
CA SER A 25 10.97 -23.81 4.00
C SER A 25 9.58 -24.42 4.13
N ARG A 26 9.19 -25.31 3.21
CA ARG A 26 7.98 -26.15 3.35
C ARG A 26 8.10 -27.10 4.54
N ASP A 27 9.25 -27.73 4.70
CA ASP A 27 9.48 -28.66 5.81
C ASP A 27 9.55 -27.92 7.14
N TYR A 28 10.11 -26.72 7.17
CA TYR A 28 10.06 -25.83 8.33
C TYR A 28 8.62 -25.40 8.70
N PHE A 29 7.75 -25.28 7.71
CA PHE A 29 6.33 -24.95 7.90
C PHE A 29 5.47 -26.14 8.32
N ARG A 30 5.73 -27.31 7.73
CA ARG A 30 4.90 -28.52 7.84
C ARG A 30 5.36 -29.45 8.95
N TYR A 31 6.67 -29.56 9.14
CA TYR A 31 7.28 -30.42 10.14
C TYR A 31 7.87 -29.58 11.27
N SER A 32 7.75 -30.09 12.49
CA SER A 32 8.54 -29.65 13.64
C SER A 32 10.01 -30.07 13.45
N CYS A 33 10.67 -29.59 12.39
CA CYS A 33 12.06 -29.93 12.10
C CYS A 33 12.95 -29.20 13.11
N LYS A 34 13.71 -29.96 13.90
CA LYS A 34 14.58 -29.43 14.95
C LYS A 34 15.80 -28.76 14.31
N PRO A 35 16.03 -27.44 14.44
CA PRO A 35 17.40 -26.96 14.52
C PRO A 35 17.98 -27.45 15.84
N ALA A 36 19.21 -27.97 15.83
CA ALA A 36 19.87 -28.60 16.98
C ALA A 36 19.92 -27.72 18.27
N HIS A 37 19.57 -26.43 18.20
CA HIS A 37 19.67 -25.49 19.30
C HIS A 37 18.48 -24.52 19.51
N ARG A 38 17.32 -24.64 18.83
CA ARG A 38 16.16 -23.74 19.08
C ARG A 38 14.82 -24.47 19.20
N THR A 39 14.21 -24.37 20.38
CA THR A 39 13.04 -25.12 20.86
C THR A 39 11.67 -24.58 20.41
N PHE A 40 11.59 -23.62 19.48
CA PHE A 40 10.33 -22.93 19.17
C PHE A 40 9.89 -23.18 17.73
N TYR A 41 8.81 -23.96 17.58
CA TYR A 41 8.27 -24.36 16.29
C TYR A 41 7.28 -23.31 15.79
N PHE A 42 7.52 -22.74 14.61
CA PHE A 42 6.63 -21.74 13.99
C PHE A 42 5.16 -22.20 13.95
N ARG A 43 4.93 -23.49 13.67
CA ARG A 43 3.61 -24.12 13.70
C ARG A 43 2.97 -24.10 15.09
N ASP A 44 3.73 -24.36 16.14
CA ASP A 44 3.22 -24.39 17.51
C ASP A 44 2.95 -22.96 18.00
N VAL A 45 3.76 -21.97 17.62
CA VAL A 45 3.46 -20.55 17.87
C VAL A 45 2.12 -20.15 17.25
N MET A 46 1.88 -20.58 16.01
CA MET A 46 0.65 -20.23 15.30
C MET A 46 -0.58 -20.92 15.90
N LEU A 47 -0.42 -22.16 16.38
CA LEU A 47 -1.47 -22.87 17.11
C LEU A 47 -1.72 -22.25 18.50
N GLU A 48 -0.69 -21.90 19.25
CA GLU A 48 -0.80 -21.42 20.63
C GLU A 48 -1.24 -19.96 20.71
N GLN A 49 -0.72 -19.09 19.83
CA GLN A 49 -0.98 -17.65 19.89
C GLN A 49 -2.17 -17.23 19.02
N TYR A 50 -2.48 -17.98 17.95
CA TYR A 50 -3.51 -17.61 16.98
C TYR A 50 -4.57 -18.68 16.77
N GLU A 51 -4.48 -19.84 17.42
CA GLU A 51 -5.38 -21.00 17.22
C GLU A 51 -5.44 -21.46 15.75
N LEU A 52 -4.40 -21.14 14.95
CA LEU A 52 -4.36 -21.39 13.52
C LEU A 52 -3.65 -22.70 13.21
N ASN A 53 -4.38 -23.63 12.60
CA ASN A 53 -3.80 -24.85 12.07
C ASN A 53 -3.16 -24.61 10.70
N MET A 54 -1.82 -24.65 10.66
CA MET A 54 -1.01 -24.37 9.47
C MET A 54 -1.27 -25.31 8.28
N ASN A 55 -1.95 -26.45 8.50
CA ASN A 55 -2.37 -27.33 7.40
C ASN A 55 -3.58 -26.80 6.61
N LYS A 56 -4.33 -25.84 7.18
CA LYS A 56 -5.52 -25.25 6.57
C LYS A 56 -5.30 -23.82 6.05
N VAL A 57 -4.15 -23.23 6.35
CA VAL A 57 -3.86 -21.82 6.07
C VAL A 57 -2.55 -21.72 5.29
N SER A 58 -2.58 -20.98 4.18
CA SER A 58 -1.37 -20.67 3.41
C SER A 58 -0.58 -19.61 4.16
N GLY A 59 0.74 -19.79 4.26
CA GLY A 59 1.61 -18.83 4.90
C GLY A 59 2.98 -18.77 4.23
N PHE A 60 3.67 -17.66 4.48
CA PHE A 60 5.00 -17.38 3.97
C PHE A 60 5.91 -17.01 5.14
N SER A 61 7.11 -17.58 5.19
CA SER A 61 8.13 -17.26 6.20
C SER A 61 9.50 -17.22 5.54
N VAL A 62 10.26 -16.16 5.86
CA VAL A 62 11.64 -16.01 5.41
C VAL A 62 12.54 -16.68 6.45
N VAL A 63 13.16 -17.80 6.07
CA VAL A 63 14.09 -18.54 6.94
C VAL A 63 15.53 -18.23 6.52
N ALA A 64 16.24 -17.46 7.33
CA ALA A 64 17.58 -16.95 6.99
C ALA A 64 18.73 -17.96 7.18
N TYR A 65 18.56 -18.94 8.06
CA TYR A 65 19.61 -19.91 8.42
C TYR A 65 19.15 -21.34 8.13
N ASP A 66 20.08 -22.18 7.71
CA ASP A 66 19.89 -23.62 7.53
C ASP A 66 20.15 -24.40 8.85
N GLN A 67 19.95 -25.72 8.85
CA GLN A 67 20.21 -26.61 10.00
C GLN A 67 21.67 -26.55 10.48
N ASP A 68 22.61 -26.30 9.56
CA ASP A 68 24.04 -26.14 9.82
C ASP A 68 24.44 -24.73 10.33
N GLU A 69 23.46 -23.87 10.66
CA GLU A 69 23.65 -22.43 10.96
C GLU A 69 24.30 -21.62 9.83
N LYS A 70 24.38 -22.19 8.63
CA LYS A 70 24.86 -21.49 7.43
C LYS A 70 23.80 -20.53 6.93
N LEU A 71 24.24 -19.35 6.51
CA LEU A 71 23.37 -18.34 5.90
C LEU A 71 22.83 -18.85 4.56
N ARG A 72 21.52 -18.79 4.39
CA ARG A 72 20.86 -19.19 3.14
C ARG A 72 20.97 -18.06 2.13
N TRP A 73 21.87 -18.22 1.16
CA TRP A 73 22.09 -17.25 0.08
C TRP A 73 20.84 -16.97 -0.75
N SER A 74 19.92 -17.93 -0.88
CA SER A 74 18.62 -17.71 -1.52
C SER A 74 17.74 -16.70 -0.77
N ALA A 75 17.67 -16.78 0.56
CA ALA A 75 16.94 -15.83 1.39
C ALA A 75 17.57 -14.43 1.33
N VAL A 76 18.91 -14.35 1.35
CA VAL A 76 19.65 -13.09 1.16
C VAL A 76 19.35 -12.48 -0.21
N ALA A 77 19.44 -13.29 -1.28
CA ALA A 77 19.18 -12.83 -2.65
C ALA A 77 17.73 -12.37 -2.84
N PHE A 78 16.77 -13.07 -2.22
CA PHE A 78 15.37 -12.66 -2.21
C PHE A 78 15.17 -11.30 -1.51
N CYS A 79 15.64 -11.16 -0.27
CA CYS A 79 15.50 -9.92 0.48
C CYS A 79 16.21 -8.75 -0.22
N PHE A 80 17.42 -8.98 -0.73
CA PHE A 80 18.15 -7.98 -1.51
C PHE A 80 17.39 -7.60 -2.79
N GLY A 81 16.86 -8.57 -3.53
CA GLY A 81 16.08 -8.33 -4.74
C GLY A 81 14.83 -7.49 -4.48
N VAL A 82 14.10 -7.77 -3.40
CA VAL A 82 12.91 -7.00 -3.00
C VAL A 82 13.28 -5.57 -2.61
N ILE A 83 14.31 -5.38 -1.77
CA ILE A 83 14.76 -4.04 -1.34
C ILE A 83 15.24 -3.23 -2.55
N PHE A 84 16.06 -3.84 -3.40
CA PHE A 84 16.61 -3.18 -4.58
C PHE A 84 15.54 -2.75 -5.60
N LEU A 85 14.54 -3.61 -5.85
CA LEU A 85 13.41 -3.25 -6.71
C LEU A 85 12.61 -2.07 -6.15
N MET A 86 12.40 -2.05 -4.83
CA MET A 86 11.69 -0.95 -4.16
C MET A 86 12.47 0.37 -4.26
N GLU A 87 13.78 0.35 -4.04
CA GLU A 87 14.65 1.52 -4.19
C GLU A 87 14.59 2.10 -5.60
N ILE A 88 14.64 1.26 -6.63
CA ILE A 88 14.50 1.70 -8.03
C ILE A 88 13.14 2.38 -8.24
N GLN A 89 12.06 1.78 -7.72
CA GLN A 89 10.72 2.35 -7.84
C GLN A 89 10.64 3.74 -7.18
N PHE A 90 11.16 3.89 -5.96
CA PHE A 90 11.21 5.17 -5.27
C PHE A 90 12.07 6.20 -5.99
N ALA A 91 13.22 5.79 -6.54
CA ALA A 91 14.09 6.66 -7.33
C ALA A 91 13.38 7.20 -8.59
N ILE A 92 12.66 6.33 -9.31
CA ILE A 92 11.89 6.72 -10.50
C ILE A 92 10.78 7.70 -10.12
N VAL A 93 10.02 7.39 -9.07
CA VAL A 93 8.94 8.26 -8.59
C VAL A 93 9.48 9.61 -8.12
N GLY A 94 10.61 9.61 -7.41
CA GLY A 94 11.30 10.82 -6.97
C GLY A 94 11.79 11.66 -8.15
N TYR A 95 12.43 11.03 -9.15
CA TYR A 95 12.89 11.69 -10.36
C TYR A 95 11.72 12.30 -11.16
N CYS A 96 10.65 11.54 -11.36
CA CYS A 96 9.43 12.02 -12.03
C CYS A 96 8.79 13.17 -11.25
N GLY A 97 8.72 13.07 -9.92
CA GLY A 97 8.21 14.12 -9.05
C GLY A 97 9.05 15.40 -9.14
N PHE A 98 10.37 15.27 -9.12
CA PHE A 98 11.30 16.39 -9.27
C PHE A 98 11.12 17.06 -10.64
N GLN A 99 11.13 16.29 -11.74
CA GLN A 99 10.88 16.82 -13.08
C GLN A 99 9.52 17.52 -13.20
N MET A 100 8.49 16.98 -12.55
CA MET A 100 7.17 17.59 -12.52
C MET A 100 7.19 18.92 -11.77
N HIS A 101 7.91 19.03 -10.66
CA HIS A 101 8.05 20.29 -9.91
C HIS A 101 8.61 21.43 -10.79
N PHE A 102 9.63 21.16 -11.60
CA PHE A 102 10.23 22.15 -12.50
C PHE A 102 9.33 22.48 -13.69
N LYS A 103 8.79 21.47 -14.38
CA LYS A 103 7.98 21.68 -15.59
C LYS A 103 6.60 22.27 -15.32
N MET A 104 6.05 22.04 -14.14
CA MET A 104 4.71 22.50 -13.78
C MET A 104 4.58 24.03 -13.82
N ASN A 105 5.65 24.77 -13.52
CA ASN A 105 5.60 26.24 -13.54
C ASN A 105 5.54 26.81 -14.97
N ASP A 106 6.14 26.12 -15.94
CA ASP A 106 6.17 26.53 -17.35
C ASP A 106 4.88 26.12 -18.08
N LEU A 107 4.43 24.88 -17.87
CA LEU A 107 3.22 24.33 -18.48
C LEU A 107 1.92 24.99 -17.98
N LEU A 108 1.90 25.45 -16.73
CA LEU A 108 0.72 26.10 -16.14
C LEU A 108 0.68 27.62 -16.37
N ARG A 109 1.61 28.19 -17.14
CA ARG A 109 1.64 29.63 -17.43
C ARG A 109 0.44 30.11 -18.25
N ASN A 110 -0.11 29.23 -19.11
CA ASN A 110 -1.25 29.52 -19.98
C ASN A 110 -2.59 28.98 -19.44
N VAL A 111 -2.59 28.41 -18.24
CA VAL A 111 -3.78 27.82 -17.59
C VAL A 111 -4.38 28.84 -16.63
N SER A 112 -5.70 28.78 -16.41
CA SER A 112 -6.36 29.66 -15.45
C SER A 112 -5.75 29.54 -14.05
N GLU A 113 -5.73 30.64 -13.28
CA GLU A 113 -5.12 30.66 -11.95
C GLU A 113 -5.74 29.63 -10.99
N ALA A 114 -7.06 29.40 -11.10
CA ALA A 114 -7.77 28.40 -10.33
C ALA A 114 -7.26 26.99 -10.62
N HIS A 115 -7.16 26.61 -11.91
CA HIS A 115 -6.64 25.30 -12.30
C HIS A 115 -5.17 25.13 -11.96
N ARG A 116 -4.34 26.17 -12.13
CA ARG A 116 -2.92 26.14 -11.76
C ARG A 116 -2.74 25.88 -10.26
N ARG A 117 -3.48 26.60 -9.41
CA ARG A 117 -3.45 26.41 -7.95
C ARG A 117 -3.85 24.99 -7.55
N LEU A 118 -4.88 24.44 -8.19
CA LEU A 118 -5.36 23.09 -7.92
C LEU A 118 -4.32 22.02 -8.29
N GLN A 119 -3.70 22.13 -9.46
CA GLN A 119 -2.64 21.19 -9.91
C GLN A 119 -1.44 21.18 -8.96
N ILE A 120 -1.01 22.35 -8.49
CA ILE A 120 0.08 22.45 -7.49
C ILE A 120 -0.30 21.74 -6.18
N GLN A 121 -1.55 21.88 -5.73
CA GLN A 121 -2.02 21.21 -4.52
C GLN A 121 -2.10 19.69 -4.69
N PHE A 122 -2.58 19.21 -5.84
CA PHE A 122 -2.57 17.78 -6.14
C PHE A 122 -1.16 17.22 -6.20
N PHE A 123 -0.21 17.94 -6.80
CA PHE A 123 1.20 17.53 -6.79
C PHE A 123 1.75 17.44 -5.36
N LYS A 124 1.51 18.47 -4.54
CA LYS A 124 1.95 18.46 -3.13
C LYS A 124 1.31 17.30 -2.35
N SER A 125 0.03 17.04 -2.59
CA SER A 125 -0.66 15.89 -2.02
C SER A 125 0.00 14.59 -2.45
N LEU A 126 0.26 14.42 -3.74
CA LEU A 126 0.87 13.22 -4.32
C LEU A 126 2.25 12.93 -3.68
N VAL A 127 3.08 13.95 -3.48
CA VAL A 127 4.38 13.79 -2.81
C VAL A 127 4.22 13.29 -1.36
N LEU A 128 3.26 13.85 -0.62
CA LEU A 128 2.96 13.41 0.76
C LEU A 128 2.35 12.00 0.78
N GLN A 129 1.49 11.69 -0.17
CA GLN A 129 0.87 10.37 -0.36
C GLN A 129 1.89 9.30 -0.68
N ILE A 130 2.93 9.59 -1.48
CA ILE A 130 4.01 8.64 -1.75
C ILE A 130 4.88 8.42 -0.51
N THR A 131 5.13 9.48 0.26
CA THR A 131 6.01 9.43 1.44
C THR A 131 5.33 8.70 2.62
N SER A 132 4.02 8.79 2.72
CA SER A 132 3.24 8.26 3.85
C SER A 132 3.32 6.72 4.00
N PRO A 133 3.10 5.90 2.95
CA PRO A 133 3.32 4.46 2.96
C PRO A 133 4.78 4.09 3.23
N THR A 134 5.75 4.90 2.82
CA THR A 134 7.17 4.64 3.13
C THR A 134 7.40 4.60 4.64
N LEU A 135 6.81 5.55 5.36
CA LEU A 135 6.95 5.64 6.82
C LEU A 135 6.11 4.58 7.55
N THR A 136 4.88 4.35 7.11
CA THR A 136 3.89 3.53 7.83
C THR A 136 3.88 2.05 7.44
N PHE A 137 4.31 1.72 6.23
CA PHE A 137 4.28 0.36 5.68
C PHE A 137 5.68 -0.18 5.38
N TYR A 138 6.49 0.59 4.65
CA TYR A 138 7.79 0.11 4.17
C TYR A 138 8.81 -0.06 5.31
N ILE A 139 8.96 0.92 6.21
CA ILE A 139 9.88 0.80 7.36
C ILE A 139 9.55 -0.44 8.22
N PRO A 140 8.30 -0.67 8.67
CA PRO A 140 7.95 -1.89 9.39
C PRO A 140 8.22 -3.17 8.59
N ALA A 141 7.92 -3.18 7.28
CA ALA A 141 8.14 -4.34 6.43
C ALA A 141 9.63 -4.70 6.29
N VAL A 142 10.50 -3.70 6.07
CA VAL A 142 11.96 -3.90 6.00
C VAL A 142 12.49 -4.38 7.35
N ALA A 143 12.03 -3.78 8.46
CA ALA A 143 12.42 -4.21 9.79
C ALA A 143 12.08 -5.70 10.02
N ILE A 144 10.86 -6.13 9.69
CA ILE A 144 10.43 -7.54 9.81
C ILE A 144 11.25 -8.46 8.90
N MET A 145 11.57 -8.04 7.67
CA MET A 145 12.41 -8.84 6.77
C MET A 145 13.84 -8.99 7.27
N LEU A 146 14.36 -8.03 8.04
CA LEU A 146 15.71 -8.08 8.60
C LEU A 146 15.81 -8.86 9.92
N VAL A 147 14.73 -8.94 10.71
CA VAL A 147 14.67 -9.73 11.97
C VAL A 147 15.29 -11.14 11.85
N PRO A 148 14.99 -11.97 10.83
CA PRO A 148 15.56 -13.32 10.75
C PRO A 148 17.08 -13.33 10.58
N PHE A 149 17.70 -12.27 10.06
CA PHE A 149 19.16 -12.15 9.90
C PHE A 149 19.88 -11.69 11.17
N PHE A 150 19.20 -10.95 12.05
CA PHE A 150 19.78 -10.48 13.31
C PHE A 150 19.62 -11.45 14.47
N ASN A 151 19.01 -12.63 14.26
CA ASN A 151 18.73 -13.64 15.29
C ASN A 151 18.01 -13.08 16.54
N LEU A 152 17.30 -11.96 16.40
CA LEU A 152 16.59 -11.33 17.51
C LEU A 152 15.31 -12.12 17.81
N LYS A 153 15.13 -12.53 19.07
CA LYS A 153 13.86 -13.07 19.57
C LYS A 153 12.88 -11.92 19.79
N LEU A 154 12.38 -11.35 18.70
CA LEU A 154 11.40 -10.25 18.73
C LEU A 154 9.99 -10.83 18.60
N SER A 155 9.31 -10.99 19.73
CA SER A 155 7.87 -11.27 19.78
C SER A 155 7.10 -9.97 19.59
N ILE A 156 7.10 -9.41 18.38
CA ILE A 156 6.26 -8.24 18.07
C ILE A 156 4.81 -8.71 18.00
N PRO A 157 3.86 -8.04 18.69
CA PRO A 157 2.45 -8.31 18.52
C PRO A 157 2.07 -8.15 17.04
N SER A 158 1.66 -9.23 16.38
CA SER A 158 1.29 -9.18 14.96
C SER A 158 0.17 -8.19 14.70
N GLY A 159 -0.72 -7.98 15.68
CA GLY A 159 -1.78 -6.98 15.63
C GLY A 159 -1.24 -5.57 15.34
N LEU A 160 -0.11 -5.18 15.94
CA LEU A 160 0.49 -3.86 15.70
C LEU A 160 0.98 -3.72 14.24
N ILE A 161 1.54 -4.79 13.69
CA ILE A 161 2.03 -4.84 12.30
C ILE A 161 0.84 -4.75 11.33
N VAL A 162 -0.19 -5.56 11.56
CA VAL A 162 -1.41 -5.56 10.75
C VAL A 162 -2.12 -4.20 10.80
N CYS A 163 -2.18 -3.58 11.98
CA CYS A 163 -2.71 -2.22 12.12
C CYS A 163 -1.89 -1.21 11.32
N SER A 164 -0.56 -1.27 11.40
CA SER A 164 0.33 -0.37 10.63
C SER A 164 0.07 -0.50 9.12
N PHE A 165 -0.13 -1.72 8.63
CA PHE A 165 -0.48 -1.97 7.24
C PHE A 165 -1.91 -1.55 6.87
N SER A 166 -2.84 -1.58 7.81
CA SER A 166 -4.24 -1.21 7.53
C SER A 166 -4.48 0.31 7.54
N VAL A 167 -3.55 1.08 8.11
CA VAL A 167 -3.69 2.54 8.25
C VAL A 167 -3.28 3.30 6.98
N TYR A 168 -2.42 2.75 6.12
CA TYR A 168 -1.93 3.50 4.96
C TYR A 168 -3.05 3.91 3.97
N PRO A 169 -4.07 3.07 3.62
CA PRO A 169 -5.09 3.49 2.66
C PRO A 169 -5.99 4.62 3.18
N PRO A 170 -6.51 4.57 4.42
CA PRO A 170 -7.20 5.71 5.02
C PRO A 170 -6.33 6.95 5.12
N LEU A 171 -5.06 6.80 5.50
CA LEU A 171 -4.12 7.91 5.64
C LEU A 171 -3.85 8.61 4.30
N ASP A 172 -3.69 7.84 3.22
CA ASP A 172 -3.55 8.35 1.85
C ASP A 172 -4.73 9.23 1.42
N SER A 173 -5.95 8.76 1.72
CA SER A 173 -7.19 9.50 1.43
C SER A 173 -7.31 10.76 2.30
N LEU A 174 -6.93 10.68 3.58
CA LEU A 174 -6.93 11.80 4.50
C LEU A 174 -5.95 12.90 4.07
N ILE A 175 -4.75 12.54 3.62
CA ILE A 175 -3.76 13.51 3.11
C ILE A 175 -4.36 14.31 1.96
N LEU A 176 -5.00 13.65 0.98
CA LEU A 176 -5.65 14.33 -0.14
C LEU A 176 -6.73 15.31 0.33
N MET A 177 -7.61 14.82 1.18
CA MET A 177 -8.73 15.59 1.72
C MET A 177 -8.29 16.80 2.54
N LEU A 178 -7.16 16.70 3.24
CA LEU A 178 -6.64 17.77 4.11
C LEU A 178 -5.71 18.76 3.39
N ILE A 179 -5.08 18.38 2.27
CA ILE A 179 -4.15 19.25 1.55
C ILE A 179 -4.84 20.07 0.46
N VAL A 180 -5.80 19.47 -0.25
CA VAL A 180 -6.48 20.13 -1.37
C VAL A 180 -7.62 21.00 -0.86
N SER A 181 -7.56 22.30 -1.15
CA SER A 181 -8.48 23.30 -0.61
C SER A 181 -9.95 23.00 -0.93
N ASP A 182 -10.22 22.47 -2.11
CA ASP A 182 -11.58 22.21 -2.57
C ASP A 182 -12.22 21.07 -1.78
N TYR A 183 -11.46 19.99 -1.52
CA TYR A 183 -11.91 18.90 -0.63
C TYR A 183 -12.08 19.38 0.81
N ARG A 184 -11.16 20.18 1.34
CA ARG A 184 -11.31 20.76 2.69
C ARG A 184 -12.55 21.62 2.81
N ASN A 185 -12.85 22.42 1.80
CA ASN A 185 -14.02 23.28 1.78
C ASN A 185 -15.31 22.46 1.70
N ALA A 186 -15.33 21.39 0.89
CA ALA A 186 -16.44 20.45 0.85
C ALA A 186 -16.67 19.78 2.21
N ILE A 187 -15.60 19.32 2.88
CA ILE A 187 -15.67 18.71 4.22
C ILE A 187 -16.22 19.72 5.24
N ARG A 188 -15.73 20.96 5.23
CA ARG A 188 -16.26 22.03 6.09
C ARG A 188 -17.73 22.33 5.80
N GLY A 189 -18.16 22.24 4.55
CA GLY A 189 -19.56 22.36 4.14
C GLY A 189 -20.43 21.25 4.74
N ILE A 190 -19.98 19.99 4.64
CA ILE A 190 -20.62 18.81 5.24
C ILE A 190 -20.76 18.98 6.76
N PHE A 191 -19.71 19.44 7.44
CA PHE A 191 -19.75 19.65 8.90
C PHE A 191 -20.65 20.82 9.32
N LYS A 192 -20.77 21.87 8.51
CA LYS A 192 -21.62 23.03 8.81
C LYS A 192 -23.10 22.77 8.51
N GLN A 193 -23.42 21.98 7.49
CA GLN A 193 -24.79 21.65 7.09
C GLN A 193 -24.88 20.18 6.62
N PRO A 194 -24.91 19.20 7.54
CA PRO A 194 -24.98 17.79 7.16
C PRO A 194 -26.30 17.42 6.45
N SER A 195 -27.37 18.19 6.68
CA SER A 195 -28.71 17.97 6.12
C SER A 195 -28.84 18.32 4.63
N SER A 196 -27.97 19.17 4.06
CA SER A 196 -28.04 19.55 2.63
C SER A 196 -27.36 18.53 1.70
N VAL A 197 -26.47 17.70 2.24
CA VAL A 197 -25.71 16.67 1.49
C VAL A 197 -26.48 15.37 1.36
N PHE A 198 -27.23 14.97 2.39
CA PHE A 198 -28.21 13.89 2.29
C PHE A 198 -29.56 14.34 1.69
N GLY A 199 -29.79 15.66 1.60
CA GLY A 199 -31.07 16.25 1.20
C GLY A 199 -31.19 16.79 -0.22
N SER A 200 -30.13 16.78 -1.05
CA SER A 200 -30.24 17.23 -2.45
C SER A 200 -30.82 16.14 -3.36
N LYS A 201 -32.15 16.06 -3.30
CA LYS A 201 -33.13 15.84 -4.37
C LYS A 201 -32.70 14.93 -5.53
N VAL A 202 -33.37 13.77 -5.59
CA VAL A 202 -33.93 13.24 -6.84
C VAL A 202 -34.75 14.37 -7.48
N SER A 203 -34.10 15.19 -8.29
CA SER A 203 -34.79 16.14 -9.16
C SER A 203 -35.21 15.32 -10.38
N THR A 204 -36.34 14.63 -10.24
CA THR A 204 -37.08 14.07 -11.37
C THR A 204 -37.34 15.23 -12.32
N GLY A 205 -36.56 15.31 -13.39
CA GLY A 205 -36.85 16.20 -14.50
C GLY A 205 -38.14 15.72 -15.15
N LEU A 206 -39.26 16.34 -14.83
CA LEU A 206 -40.51 16.29 -15.61
C LEU A 206 -41.52 17.29 -15.02
N ALA A 207 -41.17 18.58 -15.03
CA ALA A 207 -42.16 19.63 -15.11
C ALA A 207 -42.27 20.04 -16.58
N VAL A 208 -43.01 19.24 -17.37
CA VAL A 208 -43.45 19.67 -18.70
C VAL A 208 -44.40 20.85 -18.50
N PRO A 209 -44.13 22.02 -19.07
CA PRO A 209 -45.02 23.17 -18.94
C PRO A 209 -46.40 22.81 -19.50
N ARG A 210 -47.46 23.05 -18.71
CA ARG A 210 -48.86 22.76 -19.07
C ARG A 210 -49.29 23.37 -20.43
N ALA A 211 -48.58 24.38 -20.91
CA ALA A 211 -48.77 25.00 -22.22
C ALA A 211 -48.38 24.10 -23.43
N MET A 212 -47.60 23.04 -23.25
CA MET A 212 -47.24 22.11 -24.34
C MET A 212 -48.27 21.00 -24.58
N MET A 213 -49.20 20.76 -23.65
CA MET A 213 -50.22 19.72 -23.83
C MET A 213 -51.46 20.21 -24.60
N GLU A 214 -51.71 21.52 -24.64
CA GLU A 214 -52.89 22.09 -25.32
C GLU A 214 -52.75 22.19 -26.85
N ASN A 215 -51.53 22.08 -27.39
CA ASN A 215 -51.28 22.18 -28.84
C ASN A 215 -51.13 20.81 -29.53
N ALA A 216 -51.21 19.70 -28.80
CA ALA A 216 -51.03 18.35 -29.34
C ALA A 216 -52.36 17.69 -29.76
N TRP A 217 -53.50 18.38 -29.60
CA TRP A 217 -54.83 17.86 -29.94
C TRP A 217 -55.71 18.82 -30.75
N ASN A 218 -55.09 19.77 -31.48
CA ASN A 218 -55.75 20.58 -32.49
C ASN A 218 -55.09 20.37 -33.86
#